data_AF-Q8EQI1-F1
#
_entry.id   AF-Q8EQI1-F1
#
_cell.length_a   1.000
_cell.length_b   1.000
_cell.length_c   1.000
_cell.angle_alpha   90.00
_cell.angle_beta   90.00
_cell.angle_gamma   90.00
#
_symmetry.space_group_name_H-M   'P 1'
#
loop_
_entity.id
_entity.type
_entity.pdbx_description
1 polymer ?
#
loop_
_entity_poly.entity_id
_entity_poly.type
_entity_poly.pdbx_seq_one_letter_code
_entity_poly.pdbx_strand_id
1 'polypeptide(L)'
;MELLFYIFIFGLIVFLNLGLYLPSLMAVNEEDIGRNSSHLKKYKWFQELLNDKEYKQLIVHDKDVREAIGKFDSKKIDKKLFQNRYRKKLQNIIQKKSNNLD
;
A
#
# COMPACT_ATOMS: atom_id res chain seq x y z
N MET A 1 14.60 -24.57 -36.96
CA MET A 1 13.41 -24.68 -36.09
C MET A 1 13.81 -24.77 -34.62
N GLU A 2 14.74 -25.64 -34.25
CA GLU A 2 15.14 -25.82 -32.84
C GLU A 2 15.77 -24.58 -32.19
N LEU A 3 16.67 -23.86 -32.89
CA LEU A 3 17.28 -22.64 -32.34
C LEU A 3 16.22 -21.55 -32.02
N LEU A 4 15.23 -21.37 -32.90
CA LEU A 4 14.12 -20.45 -32.67
C LEU A 4 13.26 -20.89 -31.47
N PHE A 5 13.06 -22.20 -31.31
CA PHE A 5 12.38 -22.77 -30.14
C PHE A 5 13.14 -22.49 -28.85
N TYR A 6 14.47 -22.68 -28.81
CA TYR A 6 15.28 -22.36 -27.64
C TYR A 6 15.31 -20.87 -27.31
N ILE A 7 15.37 -19.99 -28.33
CA ILE A 7 15.28 -18.53 -28.13
C ILE A 7 13.91 -18.15 -27.57
N PHE A 8 12.83 -18.75 -28.08
CA PHE A 8 11.49 -18.53 -27.57
C PHE A 8 11.33 -19.00 -26.12
N ILE A 9 11.80 -20.21 -25.80
CA ILE A 9 11.77 -20.75 -24.43
C ILE A 9 12.61 -19.88 -23.48
N PHE A 10 13.79 -19.43 -23.91
CA PHE A 10 14.63 -18.53 -23.12
C PHE A 10 13.93 -17.19 -22.84
N GLY A 11 13.31 -16.58 -23.86
CA GLY A 11 12.53 -15.36 -23.70
C GLY A 11 11.34 -15.53 -22.76
N LEU A 12 10.64 -16.68 -22.84
CA LEU A 12 9.53 -17.02 -21.96
C LEU A 12 9.99 -17.15 -20.50
N ILE A 13 11.12 -17.82 -20.26
CA ILE A 13 11.70 -17.98 -18.92
C ILE A 13 12.08 -16.61 -18.33
N VAL A 14 12.71 -15.73 -19.11
CA VAL A 14 13.08 -14.38 -18.66
C VAL A 14 11.83 -13.56 -18.32
N PHE A 15 10.80 -13.59 -19.17
CA PHE A 15 9.55 -12.88 -18.95
C PHE A 15 8.81 -13.37 -17.68
N LEU A 16 8.71 -14.69 -17.49
CA LEU A 16 8.09 -15.29 -16.30
C LEU A 16 8.85 -14.94 -15.02
N ASN A 17 10.18 -14.98 -15.04
CA ASN A 17 11.00 -14.56 -13.90
C ASN A 17 10.78 -13.08 -13.57
N LEU A 18 10.83 -12.19 -14.56
CA LEU A 18 10.56 -10.75 -14.36
C LEU A 18 9.17 -10.50 -13.73
N GLY A 19 8.14 -11.20 -14.22
CA GLY A 19 6.78 -11.10 -13.68
C GLY A 19 6.66 -11.51 -12.21
N LEU A 20 7.46 -12.47 -11.76
CA LEU A 20 7.47 -12.94 -10.36
C LEU A 20 8.22 -11.99 -9.43
N TYR A 21 9.28 -11.31 -9.89
CA TYR A 21 10.06 -10.39 -9.06
C TYR A 21 9.52 -8.95 -9.03
N LEU A 22 8.80 -8.51 -10.07
CA LEU A 22 8.19 -7.17 -10.17
C LEU A 22 7.33 -6.75 -8.97
N PRO A 23 6.46 -7.61 -8.40
CA PRO A 23 5.64 -7.25 -7.24
C PRO A 23 6.47 -6.85 -6.02
N SER A 24 7.64 -7.45 -5.83
CA SER A 24 8.53 -7.13 -4.71
C SER A 24 9.22 -5.77 -4.86
N LEU A 25 9.51 -5.35 -6.09
CA LEU A 25 10.10 -4.04 -6.39
C LEU A 25 9.08 -2.90 -6.30
N MET A 26 7.80 -3.19 -6.53
CA MET A 26 6.70 -2.23 -6.33
C MET A 26 6.12 -2.27 -4.91
N ALA A 27 6.61 -3.18 -4.06
CA ALA A 27 6.17 -3.26 -2.67
C ALA A 27 6.63 -2.00 -1.95
N VAL A 28 5.71 -1.37 -1.23
CA VAL A 28 6.08 -0.20 -0.42
C VAL A 28 6.91 -0.67 0.77
N ASN A 29 8.05 -0.03 0.99
CA ASN A 29 8.93 -0.36 2.09
C ASN A 29 8.45 0.28 3.41
N GLU A 30 9.02 -0.18 4.53
CA GLU A 30 8.64 0.32 5.86
C GLU A 30 9.05 1.78 6.09
N GLU A 31 10.04 2.29 5.36
CA GLU A 31 10.46 3.68 5.43
C GLU A 31 9.37 4.63 4.88
N ASP A 32 8.78 4.30 3.75
CA ASP A 32 7.67 5.06 3.15
C ASP A 32 6.42 5.00 4.02
N ILE A 33 6.10 3.83 4.59
CA ILE A 33 4.98 3.67 5.53
C ILE A 33 5.23 4.53 6.77
N GLY A 34 6.43 4.44 7.36
CA GLY A 34 6.81 5.21 8.55
C GLY A 34 6.80 6.72 8.32
N ARG A 35 7.36 7.18 7.18
CA ARG A 35 7.37 8.58 6.77
C ARG A 35 5.95 9.11 6.59
N ASN A 36 5.12 8.41 5.81
CA ASN A 36 3.75 8.82 5.54
C ASN A 36 2.89 8.78 6.81
N SER A 37 3.00 7.72 7.62
CA SER A 37 2.27 7.61 8.90
C SER A 37 2.63 8.76 9.84
N SER A 38 3.92 9.07 9.99
CA SER A 38 4.40 10.20 10.80
C SER A 38 3.88 11.54 10.27
N HIS A 39 3.80 11.70 8.95
CA HIS A 39 3.21 12.89 8.34
C HIS A 39 1.71 12.98 8.63
N LEU A 40 0.97 11.88 8.45
CA LEU A 40 -0.47 11.82 8.65
C LEU A 40 -0.88 12.08 10.10
N LYS A 41 -0.06 11.71 11.09
CA LYS A 41 -0.29 11.99 12.53
C LYS A 41 -0.49 13.48 12.85
N LYS A 42 -0.08 14.39 11.97
CA LYS A 42 -0.31 15.83 12.12
C LYS A 42 -1.78 16.23 11.90
N TYR A 43 -2.59 15.39 11.24
CA TYR A 43 -3.97 15.73 10.91
C TYR A 43 -4.97 15.08 11.86
N LYS A 44 -5.93 15.87 12.32
CA LYS A 44 -6.98 15.45 13.25
C LYS A 44 -7.74 14.21 12.77
N TRP A 45 -8.10 14.14 11.50
CA TRP A 45 -8.86 12.99 10.95
C TRP A 45 -8.10 11.67 11.06
N PHE A 46 -6.76 11.68 11.02
CA PHE A 46 -5.96 10.47 11.16
C PHE A 46 -5.76 10.12 12.64
N GLN A 47 -5.64 11.12 13.51
CA GLN A 47 -5.64 10.93 14.97
C GLN A 47 -6.96 10.31 15.44
N GLU A 48 -8.10 10.73 14.89
CA GLU A 48 -9.41 10.15 15.16
C GLU A 48 -9.44 8.65 14.82
N LEU A 49 -8.84 8.23 13.70
CA LEU A 49 -8.71 6.80 13.36
C LEU A 49 -7.80 6.03 14.32
N LEU A 50 -6.74 6.67 14.84
CA LEU A 50 -5.81 6.05 15.79
C LEU A 50 -6.38 5.97 17.22
N ASN A 51 -7.41 6.75 17.53
CA ASN A 51 -8.07 6.72 18.85
C ASN A 51 -9.03 5.53 18.99
N ASP A 52 -9.56 5.04 17.87
CA ASP A 52 -10.30 3.78 17.85
C ASP A 52 -9.33 2.60 17.97
N LYS A 53 -9.58 1.71 18.94
CA LYS A 53 -8.66 0.61 19.27
C LYS A 53 -8.54 -0.39 18.12
N GLU A 54 -9.64 -0.72 17.47
CA GLU A 54 -9.67 -1.69 16.38
C GLU A 54 -9.01 -1.11 15.13
N TYR A 55 -9.34 0.13 14.80
CA TYR A 55 -8.76 0.80 13.63
C TYR A 55 -7.28 1.04 13.82
N LYS A 56 -6.84 1.36 15.04
CA LYS A 56 -5.43 1.43 15.39
C LYS A 56 -4.72 0.09 15.16
N GLN A 57 -5.32 -1.03 15.56
CA GLN A 57 -4.73 -2.36 15.31
C GLN A 57 -4.57 -2.61 13.82
N LEU A 58 -5.57 -2.28 13.01
CA LEU A 58 -5.51 -2.40 11.55
C LEU A 58 -4.43 -1.48 10.95
N ILE A 59 -4.36 -0.22 11.38
CA ILE A 59 -3.33 0.73 10.91
C ILE A 59 -1.92 0.26 11.26
N VAL A 60 -1.73 -0.34 12.44
CA VAL A 60 -0.42 -0.76 12.92
C VAL A 60 -0.03 -2.14 12.40
N HIS A 61 -0.95 -3.05 12.10
CA HIS A 61 -0.61 -4.45 11.83
C HIS A 61 -1.17 -5.02 10.52
N ASP A 62 -2.28 -4.51 9.98
CA ASP A 62 -2.83 -5.04 8.74
C ASP A 62 -1.97 -4.60 7.53
N LYS A 63 -1.50 -5.60 6.77
CA LYS A 63 -0.60 -5.39 5.63
C LYS A 63 -1.23 -4.47 4.57
N ASP A 64 -2.50 -4.64 4.25
CA ASP A 64 -3.16 -3.89 3.18
C ASP A 64 -3.37 -2.42 3.59
N VAL A 65 -3.74 -2.19 4.85
CA VAL A 65 -3.88 -0.84 5.41
C VAL A 65 -2.52 -0.13 5.45
N ARG A 66 -1.47 -0.81 5.91
CA ARG A 66 -0.10 -0.26 5.94
C ARG A 66 0.42 0.04 4.53
N GLU A 67 0.24 -0.88 3.59
CA GLU A 67 0.64 -0.69 2.20
C GLU A 67 -0.11 0.50 1.56
N ALA A 68 -1.40 0.66 1.87
CA ALA A 68 -2.17 1.81 1.41
C ALA A 68 -1.60 3.14 1.92
N ILE A 69 -1.18 3.21 3.18
CA ILE A 69 -0.50 4.39 3.77
C ILE A 69 0.84 4.65 3.06
N GLY A 70 1.63 3.59 2.86
CA GLY A 70 2.90 3.70 2.15
C GLY A 70 2.75 4.24 0.71
N LYS A 71 1.68 3.85 -0.01
CA LYS A 71 1.41 4.30 -1.38
C LYS A 71 0.99 5.77 -1.50
N PHE A 72 0.79 6.49 -0.39
CA PHE A 72 0.44 7.91 -0.47
C PHE A 72 1.64 8.74 -0.93
N ASP A 73 1.39 9.68 -1.83
CA ASP A 73 2.42 10.58 -2.32
C ASP A 73 2.66 11.65 -1.25
N SER A 74 3.81 11.57 -0.57
CA SER A 74 4.14 12.45 0.55
C SER A 74 4.15 13.94 0.17
N LYS A 75 4.40 14.27 -1.11
CA LYS A 75 4.40 15.66 -1.61
C LYS A 75 2.98 16.20 -1.81
N LYS A 76 1.98 15.32 -1.80
CA LYS A 76 0.56 15.65 -2.00
C LYS A 76 -0.26 15.50 -0.72
N ILE A 77 0.29 14.92 0.34
CA ILE A 77 -0.41 14.74 1.64
C ILE A 77 -0.94 16.08 2.19
N ASP A 78 -0.27 17.20 1.98
CA ASP A 78 -0.75 18.51 2.44
C ASP A 78 -1.83 19.14 1.55
N LYS A 79 -2.03 18.62 0.33
CA LYS A 79 -3.00 19.19 -0.61
C LYS A 79 -4.41 18.74 -0.21
N LYS A 80 -5.31 19.69 0.10
CA LYS A 80 -6.69 19.43 0.58
C LYS A 80 -7.46 18.38 -0.24
N LEU A 81 -7.36 18.42 -1.56
CA LEU A 81 -8.00 17.44 -2.46
C LEU A 81 -7.47 16.01 -2.21
N PHE A 82 -6.16 15.87 -2.06
CA PHE A 82 -5.51 14.60 -1.80
C PHE A 82 -5.73 14.13 -0.36
N GLN A 83 -5.76 15.03 0.63
CA GLN A 83 -6.14 14.68 2.01
C GLN A 83 -7.50 14.01 2.06
N ASN A 84 -8.52 14.61 1.43
CA ASN A 84 -9.86 14.03 1.43
C ASN A 84 -9.87 12.67 0.72
N ARG A 85 -9.14 12.54 -0.38
CA ARG A 85 -9.00 11.27 -1.11
C ARG A 85 -8.32 10.20 -0.26
N TYR A 86 -7.23 10.53 0.42
CA TYR A 86 -6.47 9.61 1.26
C TYR A 86 -7.26 9.21 2.50
N ARG A 87 -7.93 10.16 3.15
CA ARG A 87 -8.87 9.90 4.25
C ARG A 87 -9.93 8.89 3.83
N LYS A 88 -10.68 9.17 2.76
CA LYS A 88 -11.73 8.26 2.26
C LYS A 88 -11.17 6.88 1.91
N LYS A 89 -10.05 6.83 1.20
CA LYS A 89 -9.41 5.56 0.83
C LYS A 89 -9.05 4.74 2.07
N LEU A 90 -8.41 5.37 3.05
CA LEU A 90 -7.98 4.69 4.27
C LEU A 90 -9.18 4.22 5.11
N GLN A 91 -10.17 5.10 5.31
CA GLN A 91 -11.41 4.76 6.02
C GLN A 91 -12.13 3.56 5.38
N ASN A 92 -12.27 3.55 4.06
CA ASN A 92 -12.93 2.45 3.36
C ASN A 92 -12.21 1.12 3.53
N ILE A 93 -10.87 1.11 3.48
CA ILE A 93 -10.08 -0.13 3.66
C ILE A 93 -10.20 -0.62 5.10
N ILE A 94 -10.07 0.28 6.08
CA ILE A 94 -10.18 -0.05 7.51
C ILE A 94 -11.58 -0.59 7.82
N GLN A 95 -12.64 0.09 7.38
CA GLN A 95 -14.02 -0.36 7.59
C GLN A 95 -14.28 -1.72 6.94
N LYS A 96 -13.79 -1.94 5.71
CA LYS A 96 -13.91 -3.23 5.06
C LYS A 96 -13.20 -4.33 5.86
N LYS A 97 -12.04 -4.05 6.44
CA LYS A 97 -11.30 -5.04 7.25
C LYS A 97 -11.99 -5.31 8.59
N SER A 98 -12.42 -4.25 9.27
CA SER A 98 -13.17 -4.27 10.52
C SER A 98 -14.45 -5.11 10.40
N ASN A 99 -15.30 -4.82 9.41
CA ASN A 99 -16.55 -5.58 9.21
C ASN A 99 -16.36 -7.05 8.77
N ASN A 100 -15.15 -7.46 8.38
CA ASN A 100 -14.83 -8.87 8.06
C ASN A 100 -14.21 -9.61 9.25
N LEU A 101 -13.99 -8.93 10.38
CA LEU A 101 -13.49 -9.51 11.63
C LEU A 101 -14.62 -9.86 12.62
N ASP A 102 -15.83 -9.37 12.35
CA ASP A 102 -17.10 -9.75 13.01
C ASP A 102 -17.71 -11.00 12.37
#